data_AF-A0A2D3WH99-F1
#
_entry.id   AF-A0A2D3WH99-F1
#
_cell.length_a   1.000
_cell.length_b   1.000
_cell.length_c   1.000
_cell.angle_alpha   90.00
_cell.angle_beta   90.00
_cell.angle_gamma   90.00
#
_symmetry.space_group_name_H-M   'P 1'
#
loop_
_entity.id
_entity.type
_entity.pdbx_description
1 polymer ?
#
loop_
_entity_poly.entity_id
_entity_poly.type
_entity_poly.pdbx_seq_one_letter_code
_entity_poly.pdbx_strand_id
1 'polypeptide(L)'
;MVEVYKLMQRHLDGAKSGDAKLDQIKIFSTCIGHGVGTIDFSEKVLEIPECEFDEIVAHGGEYLKFKIGNLSRYFEIEIFPEHAAQLVPQMLECPLKEILANLKEGYLVLRKDFQTSRA
;
A
#
# COMPACT_ATOMS: atom_id res chain seq x y z
N MET A 1 6.57 9.82 -8.86
CA MET A 1 5.16 9.57 -8.46
C MET A 1 5.16 8.58 -7.32
N VAL A 2 4.24 8.73 -6.36
CA VAL A 2 3.96 7.76 -5.30
C VAL A 2 2.62 7.10 -5.60
N GLU A 3 2.60 5.77 -5.67
CA GLU A 3 1.39 4.99 -5.89
C GLU A 3 0.90 4.41 -4.57
N VAL A 4 -0.41 4.44 -4.35
CA VAL A 4 -1.05 3.89 -3.16
C VAL A 4 -1.94 2.73 -3.59
N TYR A 5 -1.63 1.56 -3.07
CA TYR A 5 -2.41 0.35 -3.28
C TYR A 5 -3.17 0.00 -2.01
N LYS A 6 -4.40 -0.47 -2.15
CA LYS A 6 -5.23 -0.95 -1.04
C LYS A 6 -5.50 -2.42 -1.21
N LEU A 7 -5.35 -3.21 -0.14
CA LEU A 7 -5.83 -4.59 -0.11
C LEU A 7 -7.35 -4.60 -0.29
N MET A 8 -7.81 -5.20 -1.39
CA MET A 8 -9.23 -5.32 -1.72
C MET A 8 -9.76 -6.69 -1.32
N GLN A 9 -8.96 -7.73 -1.52
CA GLN A 9 -9.36 -9.09 -1.23
C GLN A 9 -8.15 -9.92 -0.81
N ARG A 10 -8.32 -10.73 0.23
CA ARG A 10 -7.35 -11.72 0.68
C ARG A 10 -7.90 -13.11 0.41
N HIS A 11 -7.19 -13.90 -0.37
CA HIS A 11 -7.59 -15.25 -0.71
C HIS A 11 -6.71 -16.26 0.02
N LEU A 12 -7.29 -16.92 1.03
CA LEU A 12 -6.65 -18.01 1.76
C LEU A 12 -6.76 -19.32 0.98
N ASP A 13 -5.73 -20.17 1.03
CA ASP A 13 -5.74 -21.48 0.38
C ASP A 13 -6.95 -22.29 0.85
N GLY A 14 -7.67 -22.86 -0.11
CA GLY A 14 -8.96 -23.53 0.11
C GLY A 14 -10.19 -22.80 -0.44
N ALA A 15 -10.16 -21.48 -0.63
CA ALA A 15 -11.26 -20.79 -1.33
C ALA A 15 -11.16 -21.01 -2.86
N LYS A 16 -12.30 -21.09 -3.56
CA LYS A 16 -12.35 -21.00 -5.03
C LYS A 16 -12.48 -19.52 -5.40
N SER A 17 -11.63 -19.00 -6.29
CA SER A 17 -11.76 -17.59 -6.70
C SER A 17 -12.99 -17.36 -7.58
N GLY A 18 -13.50 -18.43 -8.21
CA GLY A 18 -14.60 -18.35 -9.18
C GLY A 18 -14.16 -17.81 -10.55
N ASP A 19 -12.90 -17.40 -10.68
CA ASP A 19 -12.28 -16.89 -11.89
C ASP A 19 -11.11 -17.81 -12.29
N ALA A 20 -11.23 -18.43 -13.47
CA ALA A 20 -10.24 -19.36 -13.99
C ALA A 20 -8.84 -18.75 -14.14
N LYS A 21 -8.74 -17.44 -14.41
CA LYS A 21 -7.46 -16.73 -14.52
C LYS A 21 -6.83 -16.53 -13.15
N LEU A 22 -7.62 -16.15 -12.15
CA LEU A 22 -7.13 -15.99 -10.78
C LEU A 22 -6.71 -17.33 -10.17
N ASP A 23 -7.45 -18.41 -10.47
CA ASP A 23 -7.10 -19.76 -10.04
C ASP A 23 -5.76 -20.24 -10.65
N GLN A 24 -5.47 -19.90 -11.92
CA GLN A 24 -4.17 -20.21 -12.54
C GLN A 24 -3.02 -19.41 -11.92
N ILE A 25 -3.23 -18.11 -11.66
CA ILE A 25 -2.25 -17.27 -10.96
C ILE A 25 -1.99 -17.84 -9.56
N LYS A 26 -3.04 -18.32 -8.89
CA LYS A 26 -2.93 -18.98 -7.59
C LYS A 26 -2.05 -20.22 -7.63
N ILE A 27 -2.32 -21.15 -8.55
CA ILE A 27 -1.53 -22.37 -8.72
C ILE A 27 -0.06 -22.00 -8.95
N PHE A 28 0.23 -21.09 -9.87
CA PHE A 28 1.60 -20.64 -10.17
C PHE A 28 2.30 -20.06 -8.93
N SER A 29 1.65 -19.14 -8.22
CA SER A 29 2.23 -18.49 -7.03
C SER A 29 2.48 -19.48 -5.89
N THR A 30 1.56 -20.42 -5.65
CA THR A 30 1.74 -21.48 -4.64
C THR A 30 2.83 -22.50 -4.99
N CYS A 31 3.13 -22.69 -6.28
CA CYS A 31 4.18 -23.61 -6.73
C CYS A 31 5.60 -23.00 -6.69
N ILE A 32 5.73 -21.68 -6.60
CA ILE A 32 7.04 -20.99 -6.66
C ILE A 32 7.41 -20.30 -5.32
N GLY A 33 6.46 -20.06 -4.42
CA GLY A 33 6.68 -19.38 -3.14
C GLY A 33 6.91 -20.31 -1.94
N HIS A 34 7.84 -19.93 -1.05
CA HIS A 34 7.94 -20.50 0.30
C HIS A 34 6.88 -19.86 1.21
N GLY A 35 5.66 -20.37 1.20
CA GLY A 35 4.63 -19.89 2.13
C GLY A 35 3.25 -20.39 1.77
N VAL A 36 2.63 -21.09 2.71
CA VAL A 36 1.25 -21.55 2.61
C VAL A 36 0.32 -20.34 2.45
N GLY A 37 -0.28 -20.20 1.26
CA GLY A 37 -1.72 -20.09 1.18
C GLY A 37 -2.39 -18.74 1.39
N THR A 38 -1.78 -17.60 1.06
CA THR A 38 -2.52 -16.33 1.02
C THR A 38 -2.13 -15.51 -0.21
N ILE A 39 -3.12 -15.12 -1.01
CA ILE A 39 -2.94 -14.23 -2.16
C ILE A 39 -3.70 -12.95 -1.87
N ASP A 40 -2.95 -11.85 -1.79
CA ASP A 40 -3.48 -10.52 -1.58
C ASP A 40 -3.69 -9.84 -2.94
N PHE A 41 -4.95 -9.46 -3.20
CA PHE A 41 -5.35 -8.68 -4.35
C PHE A 41 -5.44 -7.22 -3.93
N SER A 42 -4.52 -6.41 -4.44
CA SER A 42 -4.45 -4.99 -4.16
C SER A 42 -4.72 -4.17 -5.41
N GLU A 43 -5.45 -3.08 -5.26
CA GLU A 43 -5.76 -2.15 -6.35
C GLU A 43 -5.14 -0.78 -6.08
N LYS A 44 -4.68 -0.11 -7.15
CA LYS A 44 -4.22 1.27 -7.05
C LYS A 44 -5.43 2.17 -6.79
N VAL A 45 -5.43 2.83 -5.64
CA VAL A 45 -6.54 3.72 -5.20
C VAL A 45 -6.18 5.19 -5.26
N LEU A 46 -4.88 5.52 -5.31
CA LEU A 46 -4.41 6.89 -5.40
C LEU A 46 -3.02 6.94 -6.07
N GLU A 47 -2.79 8.00 -6.82
CA GLU A 47 -1.48 8.38 -7.34
C GLU A 47 -1.17 9.79 -6.87
N ILE A 48 -0.02 9.99 -6.25
CA ILE A 48 0.38 11.24 -5.61
C ILE A 48 1.63 11.77 -6.35
N PRO A 49 1.59 13.00 -6.89
CA PRO A 49 2.77 13.69 -7.38
C PRO A 49 3.86 13.78 -6.31
N GLU A 50 5.12 13.74 -6.72
CA GLU A 50 6.24 13.78 -5.77
C GLU A 50 6.28 15.08 -4.95
N CYS A 51 5.97 16.21 -5.58
CA CYS A 51 5.87 17.50 -4.89
C CYS A 51 4.78 17.50 -3.80
N GLU A 52 3.59 16.96 -4.09
CA GLU A 52 2.51 16.85 -3.09
C GLU A 52 2.89 15.89 -1.96
N PHE A 53 3.56 14.79 -2.28
CA PHE A 53 4.05 13.85 -1.28
C PHE A 53 5.08 14.51 -0.34
N ASP A 54 6.01 15.27 -0.89
CA ASP A 54 7.02 16.00 -0.11
C ASP A 54 6.36 17.05 0.79
N GLU A 55 5.31 17.72 0.33
CA GLU A 55 4.51 18.64 1.15
C GLU A 55 3.80 17.93 2.31
N ILE A 56 3.21 16.74 2.07
CA ILE A 56 2.61 15.90 3.11
C ILE A 56 3.62 15.53 4.19
N VAL A 57 4.83 15.14 3.80
CA VAL A 57 5.88 14.75 4.74
C VAL A 57 6.44 15.97 5.49
N ALA A 58 6.64 17.11 4.81
CA ALA A 58 7.22 18.30 5.40
C ALA A 58 6.34 18.89 6.52
N HIS A 59 5.03 18.95 6.29
CA HIS A 59 4.05 19.53 7.22
C HIS A 59 3.47 18.52 8.22
N GLY A 60 3.87 17.26 8.13
CA GLY A 60 3.46 16.21 9.05
C GLY A 60 4.16 16.24 10.41
N GLY A 61 3.50 15.63 11.40
CA GLY A 61 4.09 15.36 12.72
C GLY A 61 5.23 14.33 12.71
N GLU A 62 5.84 14.08 13.87
CA GLU A 62 7.00 13.20 13.99
C GLU A 62 6.71 11.76 13.53
N TYR A 63 5.54 11.21 13.87
CA TYR A 63 5.19 9.85 13.49
C TYR A 63 4.97 9.72 11.97
N LEU A 64 4.40 10.75 11.35
CA LEU A 64 4.23 10.80 9.89
C LEU A 64 5.59 10.78 9.19
N LYS A 65 6.52 11.62 9.65
CA LYS A 65 7.89 11.66 9.11
C LYS A 65 8.61 10.33 9.28
N PHE A 66 8.44 9.68 10.45
CA PHE A 66 8.98 8.36 10.70
C PHE A 66 8.36 7.28 9.80
N LYS A 67 7.02 7.21 9.71
CA LYS A 67 6.35 6.11 9.01
C LYS A 67 6.32 6.32 7.49
N ILE A 68 5.78 7.46 7.04
CA ILE A 68 5.60 7.78 5.61
C ILE A 68 6.89 8.33 5.00
N GLY A 69 7.63 9.18 5.71
CA GLY A 69 8.89 9.74 5.19
C GLY A 69 9.96 8.69 4.90
N ASN A 70 9.86 7.52 5.54
CA ASN A 70 10.71 6.36 5.28
C ASN A 70 10.46 5.72 3.89
N LEU A 71 9.38 6.06 3.18
CA LEU A 71 9.12 5.58 1.81
C LEU A 71 10.30 5.86 0.87
N SER A 72 10.94 7.02 1.00
CA SER A 72 12.11 7.38 0.18
C SER A 72 13.33 6.48 0.44
N ARG A 73 13.36 5.73 1.55
CA ARG A 73 14.45 4.80 1.91
C ARG A 73 14.12 3.36 1.55
N TYR A 74 12.87 2.94 1.78
CA TYR A 74 12.46 1.55 1.61
C TYR A 74 11.77 1.27 0.28
N PHE A 75 11.47 2.30 -0.52
CA PHE A 75 10.76 2.24 -1.81
C PHE A 75 9.31 1.76 -1.74
N GLU A 76 9.00 0.99 -0.70
CA GLU A 76 7.68 0.48 -0.38
C GLU A 76 7.50 0.47 1.14
N ILE A 77 6.30 0.87 1.60
CA ILE A 77 5.92 0.76 3.02
C ILE A 77 4.47 0.30 3.15
N GLU A 78 4.21 -0.46 4.22
CA GLU A 78 2.87 -0.90 4.58
C GLU A 78 2.29 -0.04 5.71
N ILE A 79 1.03 0.37 5.53
CA ILE A 79 0.24 1.10 6.52
C ILE A 79 -0.96 0.24 6.91
N PHE A 80 -1.00 -0.17 8.17
CA PHE A 80 -2.06 -0.95 8.78
C PHE A 80 -3.01 0.00 9.54
N PRO A 81 -4.23 -0.43 9.92
CA PRO A 81 -5.19 0.42 10.62
C PRO A 81 -4.63 1.14 11.86
N GLU A 82 -3.79 0.46 12.64
CA GLU A 82 -3.12 1.02 13.83
C GLU A 82 -2.12 2.12 13.49
N HIS A 83 -1.47 2.03 12.32
CA HIS A 83 -0.61 3.09 11.80
C HIS A 83 -1.48 4.26 11.31
N ALA A 84 -2.56 3.98 10.58
CA ALA A 84 -3.48 4.98 10.07
C ALA A 84 -4.10 5.83 11.19
N ALA A 85 -4.53 5.20 12.29
CA ALA A 85 -5.08 5.89 13.46
C ALA A 85 -4.11 6.91 14.08
N GLN A 86 -2.81 6.63 14.05
CA GLN A 86 -1.77 7.54 14.54
C GLN A 86 -1.38 8.61 13.51
N LEU A 87 -1.48 8.29 12.22
CA LEU A 87 -1.15 9.19 11.12
C LEU A 87 -2.19 10.28 10.91
N VAL A 88 -3.48 9.93 10.89
CA VAL A 88 -4.58 10.85 10.56
C VAL A 88 -4.55 12.16 11.36
N PRO A 89 -4.32 12.18 12.68
CA PRO A 89 -4.24 13.42 13.45
C PRO A 89 -3.04 14.32 13.09
N GLN A 90 -2.00 13.76 12.47
CA GLN A 90 -0.74 14.44 12.14
C GLN A 90 -0.66 14.83 10.66
N MET A 91 -1.72 14.60 9.89
CA MET A 91 -1.80 14.87 8.45
C MET A 91 -2.59 16.15 8.16
N LEU A 92 -2.11 16.91 7.19
CA LEU A 92 -2.93 17.92 6.51
C LEU A 92 -4.07 17.27 5.73
N GLU A 93 -5.11 18.05 5.40
CA GLU A 93 -6.23 17.56 4.60
C GLU A 93 -5.76 17.25 3.17
N CYS A 94 -5.77 15.97 2.80
CA CYS A 94 -5.40 15.48 1.48
C CYS A 94 -6.10 14.15 1.18
N PRO A 95 -6.17 13.71 -0.08
CA PRO A 95 -6.82 12.45 -0.45
C PRO A 95 -6.26 11.24 0.30
N LEU A 96 -4.96 11.21 0.60
CA LEU A 96 -4.34 10.13 1.37
C LEU A 96 -4.90 10.07 2.80
N LYS A 97 -5.16 11.23 3.44
CA LYS A 97 -5.74 11.30 4.79
C LYS A 97 -7.15 10.71 4.81
N GLU A 98 -7.97 11.00 3.81
CA GLU A 98 -9.32 10.44 3.68
C GLU A 98 -9.29 8.91 3.53
N ILE A 99 -8.38 8.38 2.73
CA ILE A 99 -8.21 6.93 2.56
C ILE A 99 -7.77 6.28 3.88
N LEU A 100 -6.81 6.88 4.58
CA LEU A 100 -6.33 6.40 5.88
C LEU A 100 -7.39 6.44 6.97
N ALA A 101 -8.20 7.50 7.02
CA ALA A 101 -9.32 7.61 7.96
C ALA A 101 -10.38 6.52 7.76
N ASN A 102 -10.48 5.98 6.54
CA ASN A 102 -11.40 4.90 6.18
C ASN A 102 -10.77 3.50 6.22
N LEU A 103 -9.49 3.36 6.58
CA LEU A 103 -8.79 2.09 6.66
C LEU A 103 -9.14 1.35 7.97
N LYS A 104 -10.23 0.57 7.95
CA LYS A 104 -10.70 -0.21 9.10
C LYS A 104 -10.08 -1.60 9.19
N GLU A 105 -9.72 -2.18 8.04
CA GLU A 105 -9.16 -3.53 7.92
C GLU A 105 -8.17 -3.59 6.75
N GLY A 106 -7.38 -4.67 6.69
CA GLY A 106 -6.36 -4.86 5.66
C GLY A 106 -5.15 -3.94 5.85
N TYR A 107 -4.58 -3.46 4.75
CA TYR A 107 -3.46 -2.51 4.75
C TYR A 107 -3.41 -1.73 3.44
N LEU A 108 -2.67 -0.61 3.46
CA LEU A 108 -2.24 0.10 2.27
C LEU A 108 -0.76 -0.16 2.02
N VAL A 109 -0.38 -0.18 0.75
CA VAL A 109 1.01 -0.16 0.31
C VAL A 109 1.26 1.16 -0.39
N LEU A 110 2.22 1.94 0.11
CA LEU A 110 2.73 3.10 -0.61
C LEU A 110 4.01 2.67 -1.32
N ARG A 111 4.10 2.95 -2.61
CA ARG A 111 5.26 2.62 -3.43
C ARG A 111 5.77 3.85 -4.15
N LYS A 112 7.09 4.04 -4.15
CA LYS A 112 7.78 5.07 -4.92
C LYS A 112 8.72 4.38 -5.90
N ASP A 113 8.31 4.33 -7.16
CA ASP A 113 9.23 3.95 -8.23
C ASP A 113 10.11 5.16 -8.57
N PHE A 114 11.41 5.01 -8.32
CA PHE A 114 12.39 5.85 -9.02
C PHE A 114 12.44 5.32 -10.44
N GLN A 115 11.92 6.08 -11.40
CA GLN A 115 12.22 5.83 -12.79
C GLN A 115 13.75 5.81 -12.90
N THR A 116 14.33 4.62 -12.98
CA THR A 116 15.66 4.48 -13.55
C THR A 116 15.47 4.99 -14.95
N SER A 117 16.02 6.18 -15.23
CA SER A 117 16.23 6.64 -16.59
C SER A 117 16.97 5.50 -17.28
N ARG A 118 16.23 4.67 -18.03
CA ARG A 118 16.83 3.75 -18.99
C ARG A 118 17.46 4.66 -20.04
N ALA A 119 18.75 4.89 -19.86
CA ALA A 119 19.64 5.40 -20.89
C ALA A 119 19.72 4.39 -22.04
#